data_AF-A0A940VFD6-F1
#
_entry.id   AF-A0A940VFD6-F1
#
_cell.length_a   1.000
_cell.length_b   1.000
_cell.length_c   1.000
_cell.angle_alpha   90.00
_cell.angle_beta   90.00
_cell.angle_gamma   90.00
#
_symmetry.space_group_name_H-M   'P 1'
#
loop_
_entity.id
_entity.type
_entity.pdbx_description
1 polymer ?
#
loop_
_entity_poly.entity_id
_entity_poly.type
_entity_poly.pdbx_seq_one_letter_code
_entity_poly.pdbx_strand_id
1 'polypeptide(L)'
;FLAQGLVCMGPATRGGCEAACVGGNMPCSGCFGPTSRVKDQGAKMLSSLCSNIAATTEPDIDRTLATIPDPVGTFYRYSLAGSLLRARVPENAKR
;
A
#
# COMPACT_ATOMS: atom_id res chain seq x y z
N PHE A 1 7.99 -11.68 3.90
CA PHE A 1 7.93 -10.36 3.24
C PHE A 1 7.73 -9.20 4.22
N LEU A 2 6.55 -8.93 4.79
CA LEU A 2 6.36 -7.74 5.66
C LEU A 2 7.32 -7.68 6.84
N ALA A 3 7.46 -8.77 7.60
CA ALA A 3 8.42 -8.85 8.72
C ALA A 3 9.90 -8.73 8.28
N GLN A 4 10.20 -8.90 6.99
CA GLN A 4 11.53 -8.73 6.41
C GLN A 4 11.76 -7.31 5.87
N GLY A 5 10.82 -6.38 6.08
CA GLY A 5 10.90 -5.01 5.57
C GLY A 5 10.47 -4.87 4.10
N LEU A 6 9.89 -5.90 3.50
CA LEU A 6 9.40 -5.85 2.12
C LEU A 6 7.90 -5.53 2.08
N VAL A 7 7.54 -4.49 1.33
CA VAL A 7 6.15 -4.08 1.13
C VAL A 7 5.37 -5.23 0.48
N CYS A 8 4.32 -5.70 1.17
CA CYS A 8 3.42 -6.73 0.67
C CYS A 8 1.98 -6.28 0.93
N MET A 9 1.17 -6.22 -0.12
CA MET A 9 -0.21 -5.72 -0.09
C MET A 9 -1.20 -6.70 0.54
N GLY A 10 -0.74 -7.88 0.97
CA GLY A 10 -1.58 -8.96 1.49
C GLY A 10 -2.58 -8.52 2.57
N PRO A 11 -2.17 -7.78 3.62
CA PRO A 11 -3.07 -7.35 4.69
C PRO A 11 -4.23 -6.45 4.25
N ALA A 12 -4.06 -5.71 3.14
CA ALA A 12 -5.09 -4.83 2.61
C ALA A 12 -5.89 -5.45 1.45
N THR A 13 -5.60 -6.71 1.08
CA THR A 13 -6.12 -7.34 -0.13
C THR A 13 -7.07 -8.48 0.20
N ARG A 14 -8.17 -8.58 -0.55
CA ARG A 14 -9.10 -9.70 -0.46
C ARG A 14 -8.42 -11.02 -0.83
N GLY A 15 -8.67 -12.07 -0.03
CA GLY A 15 -8.22 -13.43 -0.31
C GLY A 15 -8.98 -14.13 -1.45
N GLY A 16 -8.57 -15.35 -1.78
CA GLY A 16 -9.18 -16.18 -2.85
C GLY A 16 -8.20 -16.62 -3.93
N CYS A 17 -7.01 -16.00 -4.00
CA CYS A 17 -5.92 -16.40 -4.90
C CYS A 17 -4.93 -17.40 -4.26
N GLU A 18 -5.29 -17.97 -3.10
CA GLU A 18 -4.45 -18.90 -2.32
C GLU A 18 -3.04 -18.37 -2.01
N ALA A 19 -2.89 -17.04 -1.98
CA ALA A 19 -1.61 -16.36 -1.81
C ALA A 19 -0.53 -16.80 -2.83
N ALA A 20 -0.92 -17.08 -4.09
CA ALA A 20 -0.03 -17.55 -5.14
C ALA A 20 1.28 -16.74 -5.29
N CYS A 21 1.24 -15.41 -5.14
CA CYS A 21 2.43 -14.57 -5.13
C CYS A 21 3.41 -14.96 -4.01
N VAL A 22 2.91 -15.05 -2.77
CA VAL A 22 3.74 -15.39 -1.61
C VAL A 22 4.25 -16.82 -1.71
N GLY A 23 3.41 -17.76 -2.17
CA GLY A 23 3.81 -19.14 -2.48
C GLY A 23 4.89 -19.23 -3.56
N GLY A 24 4.85 -18.32 -4.54
CA GLY A 24 5.87 -18.14 -5.58
C GLY A 24 7.06 -17.27 -5.17
N ASN A 25 7.27 -17.05 -3.87
CA ASN A 25 8.38 -16.28 -3.31
C ASN A 25 8.44 -14.80 -3.76
N MET A 26 7.28 -14.16 -3.94
CA MET A 26 7.17 -12.73 -4.21
C MET A 26 6.11 -12.06 -3.33
N PRO A 27 6.27 -10.77 -2.97
CA PRO A 27 5.25 -10.06 -2.20
C PRO A 27 3.94 -9.95 -2.99
N CYS A 28 2.82 -9.97 -2.26
CA CYS A 28 1.51 -9.70 -2.85
C CYS A 28 1.46 -8.29 -3.43
N SER A 29 1.02 -8.17 -4.69
CA SER A 29 0.84 -6.89 -5.37
C SER A 29 -0.54 -6.26 -5.14
N GLY A 30 -1.51 -7.02 -4.61
CA GLY A 30 -2.83 -6.51 -4.24
C GLY A 30 -3.90 -6.52 -5.34
N CYS A 31 -3.78 -7.40 -6.35
CA CYS A 31 -4.65 -7.40 -7.52
C CYS A 31 -6.14 -7.67 -7.25
N PHE A 32 -6.49 -8.39 -6.19
CA PHE A 32 -7.89 -8.71 -5.85
C PHE A 32 -8.65 -7.54 -5.20
N GLY A 33 -7.97 -6.41 -4.99
CA GLY A 33 -8.57 -5.20 -4.42
C GLY A 33 -8.95 -5.35 -2.94
N PRO A 34 -9.70 -4.38 -2.40
CA PRO A 34 -10.03 -4.33 -0.98
C PRO A 34 -11.09 -5.35 -0.55
N THR A 35 -11.15 -5.59 0.76
CA THR A 35 -12.24 -6.34 1.40
C THR A 35 -13.52 -5.50 1.45
N SER A 36 -14.67 -6.14 1.72
CA SER A 36 -16.00 -5.49 1.66
C SER A 36 -16.18 -4.30 2.61
N ARG A 37 -15.37 -4.20 3.66
CA ARG A 37 -15.42 -3.11 4.66
C ARG A 37 -14.37 -2.02 4.43
N VAL A 38 -13.57 -2.14 3.38
CA VAL A 38 -12.49 -1.21 3.04
C VAL A 38 -12.86 -0.49 1.75
N LYS A 39 -12.99 0.84 1.81
CA LYS A 39 -13.26 1.67 0.63
C LYS A 39 -12.02 1.93 -0.21
N ASP A 40 -10.89 2.11 0.46
CA ASP A 40 -9.62 2.47 -0.17
C ASP A 40 -8.53 1.50 0.30
N GLN A 41 -8.09 0.65 -0.63
CA GLN A 41 -7.06 -0.36 -0.39
C GLN A 41 -5.72 0.28 -0.06
N GLY A 42 -5.30 1.28 -0.85
CA GLY A 42 -3.99 1.90 -0.69
C GLY A 42 -3.89 2.66 0.62
N ALA A 43 -4.94 3.40 0.99
CA ALA A 43 -5.01 4.09 2.28
C ALA A 43 -5.00 3.11 3.46
N LYS A 44 -5.69 1.96 3.35
CA LYS A 44 -5.65 0.94 4.40
C LYS A 44 -4.31 0.22 4.47
N MET A 45 -3.63 0.01 3.35
CA MET A 45 -2.28 -0.51 3.37
C MET A 45 -1.31 0.47 4.04
N LEU A 46 -1.39 1.76 3.69
CA LEU A 46 -0.58 2.81 4.32
C LEU A 46 -0.79 2.83 5.84
N SER A 47 -2.04 2.80 6.29
CA SER A 47 -2.37 2.69 7.72
C SER A 47 -1.75 1.46 8.36
N SER A 48 -1.84 0.29 7.72
CA SER A 48 -1.21 -0.94 8.23
C SER A 48 0.31 -0.80 8.30
N LEU A 49 0.93 -0.22 7.28
CA LEU A 49 2.39 -0.12 7.19
C LEU A 49 2.92 0.83 8.26
N CYS A 50 2.35 2.03 8.38
CA CYS A 50 2.74 3.01 9.41
C CYS A 50 2.47 2.53 10.84
N SER A 51 1.51 1.62 11.06
CA SER A 51 1.32 1.01 12.38
C SER A 51 2.33 -0.09 12.72
N ASN A 52 3.05 -0.62 11.72
CA ASN A 52 4.00 -1.72 11.90
C ASN A 52 5.47 -1.30 11.74
N ILE A 53 5.77 -0.06 11.34
CA ILE A 53 7.15 0.44 11.34
C ILE A 53 7.68 0.56 12.77
N ALA A 54 8.96 0.23 12.97
CA ALA A 54 9.61 0.31 14.27
C ALA A 54 10.07 1.73 14.65
N ALA A 55 10.19 2.62 13.66
CA ALA A 55 10.63 3.99 13.86
C ALA A 55 9.63 4.78 14.71
N THR A 56 10.11 5.43 15.77
CA THR A 56 9.29 6.23 16.70
C THR A 56 9.69 7.70 16.76
N THR A 57 10.85 8.06 16.20
CA THR A 57 11.31 9.45 16.07
C THR A 57 10.99 9.96 14.66
N GLU A 58 10.69 11.26 14.55
CA GLU A 58 10.37 11.89 13.27
C GLU A 58 11.46 11.69 12.20
N PRO A 59 12.77 11.88 12.49
CA PRO A 59 13.81 11.65 11.49
C PRO A 59 13.91 10.19 11.02
N ASP A 60 13.66 9.22 11.90
CA ASP A 60 13.72 7.79 11.54
C ASP A 60 12.48 7.34 10.77
N ILE A 61 11.32 7.95 11.05
CA ILE A 61 10.10 7.74 10.27
C ILE A 61 10.33 8.21 8.84
N ASP A 62 10.85 9.42 8.65
CA ASP A 62 11.12 9.98 7.31
C ASP A 62 12.11 9.11 6.53
N ARG A 63 13.19 8.66 7.18
CA ARG A 63 14.16 7.73 6.57
C ARG A 63 13.51 6.42 6.16
N THR A 64 12.64 5.87 7.00
CA THR A 64 11.94 4.61 6.72
C THR A 64 10.98 4.77 5.55
N LEU A 65 10.17 5.84 5.53
CA LEU A 65 9.22 6.09 4.46
C LEU A 65 9.91 6.42 3.13
N ALA A 66 11.07 7.07 3.16
CA ALA A 66 11.89 7.33 1.98
C ALA A 66 12.40 6.07 1.28
N THR A 67 12.38 4.90 1.96
CA THR A 67 12.72 3.61 1.32
C THR A 67 11.68 3.13 0.31
N ILE A 68 10.48 3.72 0.30
CA ILE A 68 9.40 3.39 -0.63
C ILE A 68 9.48 4.35 -1.83
N PRO A 69 10.03 3.93 -2.99
CA PRO A 69 10.36 4.86 -4.06
C PRO A 69 9.12 5.46 -4.75
N ASP A 70 8.06 4.65 -4.88
CA ASP A 70 6.79 5.07 -5.46
C ASP A 70 5.62 4.55 -4.62
N PRO A 71 5.16 5.33 -3.62
CA PRO A 71 4.02 4.96 -2.80
C PRO A 71 2.72 4.83 -3.60
N VAL A 72 2.52 5.65 -4.65
CA VAL A 72 1.27 5.64 -5.42
C VAL A 72 1.21 4.40 -6.30
N GLY A 73 2.23 4.12 -7.09
CA GLY A 73 2.29 2.93 -7.94
C GLY A 73 2.38 1.63 -7.15
N THR A 74 2.88 1.66 -5.90
CA THR A 74 2.89 0.49 -5.02
C THR A 74 1.53 0.24 -4.37
N PHE A 75 0.92 1.25 -3.73
CA PHE A 75 -0.31 1.08 -2.96
C PHE A 75 -1.59 1.11 -3.80
N TYR A 76 -1.55 1.74 -4.98
CA TYR A 76 -2.72 1.95 -5.84
C TYR A 76 -2.58 1.31 -7.23
N ARG A 77 -1.65 0.35 -7.41
CA ARG A 77 -1.38 -0.32 -8.69
C ARG A 77 -2.64 -0.75 -9.46
N TYR A 78 -3.64 -1.28 -8.76
CA TYR A 78 -4.88 -1.81 -9.35
C TYR A 78 -6.14 -1.06 -8.92
N SER A 79 -6.04 -0.14 -7.96
CA SER A 79 -7.19 0.44 -7.26
C SER A 79 -7.23 1.97 -7.31
N LEU A 80 -6.31 2.63 -8.02
CA LEU A 80 -6.26 4.10 -8.10
C LEU A 80 -7.60 4.72 -8.54
N ALA A 81 -8.23 4.20 -9.58
CA ALA A 81 -9.49 4.74 -10.09
C ALA A 81 -10.66 4.64 -9.07
N GLY A 82 -10.64 3.61 -8.21
CA GLY A 82 -11.62 3.40 -7.15
C GLY A 82 -11.24 4.00 -5.80
N SER A 83 -10.06 4.61 -5.69
CA SER A 83 -9.55 5.21 -4.46
C SER A 83 -10.24 6.53 -4.11
N LEU A 84 -9.98 7.03 -2.90
CA LEU A 84 -10.37 8.37 -2.50
C LEU A 84 -9.60 9.45 -3.27
N LEU A 85 -8.39 9.14 -3.78
CA LEU A 85 -7.55 10.07 -4.54
C LEU A 85 -8.03 10.24 -5.99
N ARG A 86 -8.46 9.15 -6.63
CA ARG A 86 -8.94 9.04 -8.03
C ARG A 86 -7.91 9.42 -9.11
N ALA A 87 -7.42 10.66 -9.12
CA ALA A 87 -6.52 11.19 -10.13
C ALA A 87 -5.53 12.19 -9.52
N ARG A 88 -4.39 12.40 -10.20
CA ARG A 88 -3.43 13.44 -9.83
C ARG A 88 -4.06 14.82 -10.03
N VAL A 89 -4.02 15.64 -8.99
CA VAL A 89 -4.35 17.07 -9.11
C VAL A 89 -3.15 17.77 -9.76
N PRO A 90 -3.31 18.44 -10.92
CA PRO A 90 -2.24 19.24 -11.50
C PRO A 90 -1.90 20.42 -10.58
N GLU A 91 -0.62 20.78 -10.49
CA GLU A 91 -0.13 21.84 -9.58
C GLU A 91 -0.82 23.20 -9.78
N ASN A 92 -1.37 23.44 -10.97
CA ASN A 92 -2.05 24.68 -11.31
C ASN A 92 -3.59 24.61 -11.18
N ALA A 93 -4.14 23.53 -10.59
CA ALA A 93 -5.57 23.41 -10.39
C ALA A 93 -6.05 24.43 -9.36
N LYS A 94 -6.86 25.41 -9.80
CA LYS A 94 -7.62 26.26 -8.87
C LYS A 94 -8.68 25.39 -8.18
N ARG A 95 -8.66 25.40 -6.85
CA ARG A 95 -9.68 24.74 -6.01
C ARG A 95 -11.06 25.35 -6.23
#